data_AF-A0A534KYH8-F1
#
_entry.id   AF-A0A534KYH8-F1
#
_cell.length_a   1.000
_cell.length_b   1.000
_cell.length_c   1.000
_cell.angle_alpha   90.00
_cell.angle_beta   90.00
_cell.angle_gamma   90.00
#
_symmetry.space_group_name_H-M   'P 1'
#
loop_
_entity.id
_entity.type
_entity.pdbx_description
1 polymer ?
#
loop_
_entity_poly.entity_id
_entity_poly.type
_entity_poly.pdbx_seq_one_letter_code
_entity_poly.pdbx_strand_id
1 'polypeptide(L)'
;MPGIRGRTVEALRAYLLLRGPATAQDLRGSLHLSRAETYQVVRKAADRGLIKVVAHVHTDDNHRSLAWDVDSPDRELVWLRHEQRVRGRYCTCLPTARRGGRVGVA
;
A
#
# COMPACT_ATOMS: atom_id res chain seq x y z
N MET A 1 -8.05 -26.14 1.04
CA MET A 1 -8.76 -25.08 1.79
C MET A 1 -7.98 -23.78 1.64
N PRO A 2 -8.38 -22.80 0.82
CA PRO A 2 -7.76 -21.49 0.86
C PRO A 2 -8.08 -20.88 2.23
N GLY A 3 -7.13 -21.03 3.16
CA GLY A 3 -7.28 -20.62 4.56
C GLY A 3 -7.69 -19.15 4.64
N ILE A 4 -8.38 -18.78 5.71
CA ILE A 4 -8.95 -17.44 5.98
C ILE A 4 -8.05 -16.29 5.51
N ARG A 5 -6.73 -16.42 5.67
CA ARG A 5 -5.70 -15.46 5.20
C ARG A 5 -5.67 -15.21 3.68
N GLY A 6 -6.11 -16.13 2.84
CA GLY A 6 -6.25 -15.93 1.40
C GLY A 6 -7.40 -14.97 1.09
N ARG A 7 -8.55 -15.15 1.76
CA ARG A 7 -9.71 -14.27 1.62
C ARG A 7 -9.42 -12.85 2.08
N THR A 8 -8.65 -12.68 3.15
CA THR A 8 -8.28 -11.35 3.65
C THR A 8 -7.33 -10.60 2.70
N VAL A 9 -6.42 -11.29 2.02
CA VAL A 9 -5.54 -10.67 1.00
C VAL A 9 -6.35 -10.21 -0.20
N GLU A 10 -7.30 -11.01 -0.68
CA GLU A 10 -8.20 -10.60 -1.77
C GLU A 10 -9.12 -9.45 -1.35
N ALA A 11 -9.65 -9.47 -0.12
CA ALA A 11 -10.45 -8.37 0.41
C ALA A 11 -9.64 -7.05 0.49
N LEU A 12 -8.37 -7.12 0.90
CA LEU A 12 -7.47 -5.98 0.88
C LEU A 12 -7.24 -5.46 -0.55
N ARG A 13 -6.99 -6.35 -1.52
CA ARG A 13 -6.82 -5.97 -2.92
C ARG A 13 -8.08 -5.32 -3.50
N ALA A 14 -9.24 -5.91 -3.25
CA ALA A 14 -10.53 -5.38 -3.70
C ALA A 14 -10.82 -4.00 -3.07
N TYR A 15 -10.52 -3.83 -1.79
CA TYR A 15 -10.63 -2.54 -1.11
C TYR A 15 -9.77 -1.48 -1.80
N LEU A 16 -8.49 -1.78 -2.09
CA LEU A 16 -7.58 -0.84 -2.74
C LEU A 16 -7.99 -0.55 -4.19
N LEU A 17 -8.53 -1.52 -4.94
CA LEU A 17 -9.10 -1.28 -6.27
C LEU A 17 -10.24 -0.27 -6.23
N LEU A 18 -11.13 -0.36 -5.24
CA LEU A 18 -12.28 0.53 -5.12
C LEU A 18 -11.90 1.90 -4.52
N ARG A 19 -11.21 1.89 -3.38
CA ARG A 19 -10.97 3.06 -2.51
C ARG A 19 -9.62 3.72 -2.74
N GLY A 20 -8.71 3.07 -3.48
CA GLY A 20 -7.39 3.61 -3.82
C GLY A 20 -6.40 3.53 -2.67
N PRO A 21 -5.36 4.38 -2.68
CA PRO A 21 -4.26 4.30 -1.74
C PRO A 21 -4.74 4.39 -0.29
N ALA A 22 -4.28 3.49 0.58
CA ALA A 22 -4.74 3.43 1.95
C ALA A 22 -3.59 3.18 2.93
N THR A 23 -3.68 3.74 4.14
CA THR A 23 -2.75 3.46 5.23
C THR A 23 -3.13 2.17 5.98
N ALA A 24 -2.23 1.68 6.83
CA ALA A 24 -2.54 0.57 7.72
C ALA A 24 -3.71 0.89 8.66
N GLN A 25 -3.93 2.16 9.03
CA GLN A 25 -5.07 2.55 9.85
C GLN A 25 -6.39 2.44 9.09
N ASP A 26 -6.44 2.93 7.85
CA ASP A 26 -7.63 2.84 7.00
C ASP A 26 -7.99 1.38 6.71
N LEU A 27 -6.98 0.54 6.41
CA LEU A 27 -7.14 -0.89 6.17
C LEU A 27 -7.61 -1.64 7.42
N ARG A 28 -7.08 -1.29 8.59
CA ARG A 28 -7.50 -1.89 9.87
C ARG A 28 -8.98 -1.65 10.12
N GLY A 29 -9.43 -0.40 9.99
CA GLY A 29 -10.83 -0.02 10.19
C GLY A 29 -11.76 -0.69 9.18
N SER A 30 -11.33 -0.78 7.92
CA SER A 30 -12.17 -1.30 6.83
C SER A 30 -12.24 -2.83 6.80
N LEU A 31 -11.17 -3.52 7.21
CA LEU A 31 -11.09 -4.99 7.20
C LEU A 31 -11.40 -5.62 8.57
N HIS A 32 -11.70 -4.81 9.59
CA HIS A 32 -11.96 -5.25 10.97
C HIS A 32 -10.86 -6.16 11.55
N LEU A 33 -9.60 -5.83 11.25
CA LEU A 33 -8.43 -6.60 11.69
C LEU A 33 -7.80 -5.97 12.93
N SER A 34 -7.05 -6.75 13.71
CA SER A 34 -6.10 -6.19 14.67
C SER A 34 -4.93 -5.51 13.92
N ARG A 35 -4.18 -4.65 14.63
CA ARG A 35 -2.99 -4.00 14.07
C ARG A 35 -1.99 -5.03 13.53
N ALA A 36 -1.72 -6.09 14.29
CA ALA A 36 -0.77 -7.12 13.90
C ALA A 36 -1.23 -7.87 12.64
N GLU A 37 -2.51 -8.21 12.57
CA GLU A 37 -3.09 -8.87 11.40
C GLU A 37 -3.04 -7.99 10.16
N THR A 38 -3.35 -6.69 10.28
CA THR A 38 -3.23 -5.76 9.16
C THR A 38 -1.83 -5.76 8.57
N TYR A 39 -0.78 -5.64 9.41
CA TYR A 39 0.59 -5.66 8.92
C TYR A 39 0.99 -7.02 8.30
N GLN A 40 0.50 -8.14 8.85
CA GLN A 40 0.74 -9.45 8.26
C GLN A 40 0.09 -9.59 6.88
N VAL A 41 -1.15 -9.12 6.71
CA VAL A 41 -1.86 -9.16 5.43
C VAL A 41 -1.21 -8.24 4.41
N VAL A 42 -0.86 -7.01 4.79
CA VAL A 42 -0.14 -6.05 3.93
C VAL A 42 1.19 -6.64 3.48
N ARG A 43 2.00 -7.18 4.41
CA ARG A 43 3.27 -7.83 4.07
C ARG A 43 3.06 -8.97 3.08
N LYS A 44 2.10 -9.86 3.36
CA LYS A 44 1.80 -11.00 2.49
C LYS A 44 1.31 -10.58 1.10
N ALA A 45 0.53 -9.52 0.99
CA ALA A 45 0.06 -8.98 -0.28
C ALA A 45 1.22 -8.33 -1.07
N ALA A 46 2.10 -7.60 -0.39
CA ALA A 46 3.30 -7.00 -0.99
C ALA A 46 4.30 -8.06 -1.47
N ASP A 47 4.56 -9.09 -0.65
CA ASP A 47 5.44 -10.22 -1.01
C ASP A 47 4.91 -11.01 -2.23
N ARG A 48 3.61 -10.91 -2.52
CA ARG A 48 2.95 -11.50 -3.70
C ARG A 48 2.90 -10.55 -4.91
N GLY A 49 3.42 -9.33 -4.81
CA GLY A 49 3.34 -8.32 -5.87
C GLY A 49 1.91 -7.85 -6.16
N LEU A 50 0.99 -7.94 -5.21
CA LEU A 50 -0.40 -7.49 -5.41
C LEU A 50 -0.58 -6.00 -5.11
N ILE A 51 0.29 -5.46 -4.25
CA ILE A 51 0.25 -4.07 -3.78
C ILE A 51 1.67 -3.53 -3.69
N LYS A 52 1.80 -2.21 -3.77
CA LYS A 52 3.06 -1.50 -3.57
C LYS A 52 2.84 -0.27 -2.72
N VAL A 53 3.93 0.20 -2.11
CA VAL A 53 3.91 1.49 -1.42
C VAL A 53 3.90 2.59 -2.48
N VAL A 54 3.01 3.56 -2.35
CA VAL A 54 2.82 4.64 -3.33
C VAL A 54 3.00 6.04 -2.77
N ALA A 55 3.02 6.20 -1.44
CA ALA A 55 3.27 7.49 -0.81
C ALA A 55 3.57 7.37 0.69
N HIS A 56 4.16 8.43 1.25
CA HIS A 56 4.04 8.72 2.67
C HIS A 56 2.75 9.51 2.96
N VAL A 57 2.23 9.39 4.18
CA VAL A 57 1.10 10.19 4.67
C VAL A 57 1.59 11.10 5.77
N HIS A 58 1.21 12.38 5.67
CA HIS A 58 1.41 13.34 6.75
C HIS A 58 0.48 12.96 7.91
N THR A 59 1.10 12.63 9.04
CA THR A 59 0.44 12.68 10.34
C THR A 59 0.90 13.96 11.03
N ASP A 60 0.11 14.49 11.97
CA ASP A 60 0.26 15.83 12.58
C ASP A 60 1.72 16.18 13.00
N ASP A 61 2.57 15.19 13.30
CA ASP A 61 3.96 15.40 13.70
C ASP A 61 5.05 14.76 12.79
N ASN A 62 4.71 14.05 11.69
CA ASN A 62 5.74 13.42 10.81
C ASN A 62 5.22 12.68 9.54
N HIS A 63 6.14 12.33 8.63
CA HIS A 63 5.96 11.38 7.50
C HIS A 63 6.15 9.92 7.92
N ARG A 64 5.47 9.45 8.97
CA ARG A 64 5.70 8.10 9.50
C ARG A 64 4.85 7.01 8.87
N SER A 65 3.70 7.38 8.32
CA SER A 65 2.74 6.42 7.79
C SER A 65 2.96 6.19 6.30
N LEU A 66 2.93 4.93 5.88
CA LEU A 66 2.95 4.55 4.48
C LEU A 66 1.53 4.35 3.96
N ALA A 67 1.34 4.63 2.68
CA ALA A 67 0.14 4.28 1.93
C ALA A 67 0.49 3.23 0.86
N TRP A 68 -0.39 2.24 0.74
CA TRP A 68 -0.30 1.18 -0.25
C TRP A 68 -1.44 1.29 -1.25
N ASP A 69 -1.17 0.97 -2.50
CA ASP A 69 -2.19 0.78 -3.54
C ASP A 69 -1.88 -0.49 -4.34
N VAL A 70 -2.82 -0.91 -5.19
CA VAL A 70 -2.65 -2.07 -6.05
C VAL A 70 -1.46 -1.90 -6.98
N ASP A 71 -0.65 -2.95 -7.07
CA ASP A 71 0.40 -3.00 -8.09
C ASP A 71 -0.22 -3.55 -9.38
N SER A 72 -0.65 -2.63 -10.24
CA SER A 72 -1.30 -2.94 -11.52
C SER A 72 -0.44 -2.45 -12.69
N PRO A 73 -0.32 -3.25 -13.78
CA PRO A 73 0.26 -2.78 -15.04
C PRO A 73 -0.69 -1.89 -15.85
N ASP A 74 -1.96 -1.78 -15.44
CA ASP A 74 -2.98 -0.96 -16.11
C ASP A 74 -2.63 0.54 -15.99
N ARG A 75 -2.27 1.13 -17.15
CA ARG A 75 -1.85 2.53 -17.23
C ARG A 75 -2.98 3.52 -16.96
N GLU A 76 -4.23 3.16 -17.29
CA GLU A 76 -5.38 4.03 -17.03
C GLU A 76 -5.65 4.09 -15.54
N LEU A 77 -5.63 2.94 -14.85
CA LEU A 77 -5.76 2.89 -13.40
C LEU A 77 -4.64 3.69 -12.73
N VAL A 78 -3.38 3.51 -13.16
CA VAL A 78 -2.24 4.26 -12.60
C VAL A 78 -2.40 5.77 -12.81
N TRP A 79 -2.82 6.20 -13.99
CA TRP A 79 -3.06 7.61 -14.28
C TRP A 79 -4.21 8.19 -13.43
N LEU A 80 -5.35 7.50 -13.35
CA LEU A 80 -6.48 7.89 -12.51
C LEU A 80 -6.06 8.04 -11.04
N ARG A 81 -5.21 7.14 -10.55
CA ARG A 81 -4.67 7.18 -9.18
C ARG A 81 -3.78 8.38 -8.94
N HIS A 82 -2.90 8.69 -9.88
CA HIS A 82 -2.02 9.85 -9.82
C HIS A 82 -2.81 11.17 -9.80
N GLU A 83 -3.81 11.30 -10.68
CA GLU A 83 -4.61 12.53 -10.80
C GLU A 83 -5.61 12.73 -9.65
N GLN A 84 -6.29 11.68 -9.20
CA GLN A 84 -7.45 11.83 -8.31
C GLN A 84 -7.15 11.74 -6.81
N ARG A 85 -6.07 11.07 -6.39
CA ARG A 85 -5.95 10.65 -4.97
C ARG A 85 -4.63 10.96 -4.27
N VAL A 86 -3.57 11.34 -4.99
CA VAL A 86 -2.26 11.63 -4.36
C VAL A 86 -2.13 13.11 -3.93
N ARG A 87 -2.97 14.01 -4.44
CA ARG A 87 -2.91 15.44 -4.07
C ARG A 87 -3.85 15.74 -2.90
N GLY A 88 -3.28 15.86 -1.70
CA GLY A 88 -3.99 16.24 -0.47
C GLY A 88 -3.36 15.63 0.79
N ARG A 89 -3.79 14.41 1.15
CA ARG A 89 -3.35 13.67 2.35
C ARG A 89 -1.98 12.99 2.21
N TYR A 90 -1.55 12.77 0.98
CA TYR A 90 -0.35 12.01 0.66
C TYR A 90 0.77 12.96 0.29
N CYS A 91 1.95 12.73 0.86
CA CYS A 91 3.15 13.41 0.42
C CYS A 91 3.50 12.93 -1.00
N THR A 92 3.95 13.84 -1.85
CA THR A 92 4.53 13.51 -3.16
C THR A 92 5.91 12.85 -3.05
N CYS A 93 6.48 12.83 -1.85
CA CYS A 93 7.65 12.04 -1.55
C CYS A 93 7.27 10.55 -1.60
N LEU A 94 7.65 9.92 -2.71
CA LEU A 94 7.65 8.47 -2.81
C LEU A 94 8.64 7.94 -1.76
N PRO A 95 8.30 6.86 -1.02
CA PRO A 95 9.29 6.15 -0.24
C PRO A 95 10.35 5.70 -1.24
N THR A 96 11.53 6.32 -1.19
CA THR A 96 12.70 5.78 -1.87
C THR A 96 12.86 4.38 -1.32
N ALA A 97 12.50 3.37 -2.11
CA ALA A 97 12.99 2.03 -1.89
C ALA A 97 14.49 2.21 -1.69
N ARG A 98 15.01 1.85 -0.51
CA ARG A 98 16.44 1.64 -0.39
C ARG A 98 16.75 0.55 -1.41
N ARG A 99 17.15 0.98 -2.62
CA ARG A 99 17.78 0.10 -3.60
C ARG A 99 18.84 -0.63 -2.79
N GLY A 100 18.74 -1.94 -2.74
CA GLY A 100 19.86 -2.79 -2.37
C GLY A 100 20.98 -2.49 -3.36
N GLY A 101 21.79 -1.48 -3.04
CA GLY A 101 23.06 -1.23 -3.69
C GLY A 101 24.09 -1.92 -2.84
N ARG A 102 24.47 -3.14 -3.23
CA ARG A 102 25.84 -3.59 -2.98
C ARG A 102 26.73 -2.47 -3.52
N VAL A 103 27.53 -1.88 -2.64
CA VAL A 103 28.69 -1.08 -3.06
C VAL A 103 29.57 -2.06 -3.83
N GLY A 104 29.59 -1.91 -5.14
CA GLY A 104 30.29 -2.80 -6.05
C GLY A 104 30.59 -2.07 -7.35
N VAL A 105 31.79 -1.47 -7.38
CA VAL A 105 32.66 -1.23 -8.54
C VAL A 105 32.08 -0.41 -9.70
N ALA A 106 32.53 0.84 -9.81
CA ALA A 106 33.57 1.26 -10.76
C ALA A 106 34.11 2.64 -10.34
#